data_AF-K0C476-F1
#
_entry.id   AF-K0C476-F1
#
_cell.length_a   1.000
_cell.length_b   1.000
_cell.length_c   1.000
_cell.angle_alpha   90.00
_cell.angle_beta   90.00
_cell.angle_gamma   90.00
#
_symmetry.space_group_name_H-M   'P 1'
#
loop_
_entity.id
_entity.type
_entity.pdbx_description
1 polymer ?
#
loop_
_entity_poly.entity_id
_entity_poly.type
_entity_poly.pdbx_seq_one_letter_code
_entity_poly.pdbx_strand_id
1 'polypeptide(L)'
;MEYRVLQERADAIRQEINHHERLLEKRLNSEFHRQWVEGEKNAERIRELKGSLVRLMELSSNAGKNTALNEVPITRFFAVLGRIFGVSIETVRNFGYGLLALLLEVITLGAISLANSMRREALCSDKATADAIKPEASVDDSVQREKIVNLSNDIIRGQIQPVIRKIKAAQYELDMDAIRQVLMHLYLAGLIDKDARNSYKLPSAE
;
A
#
# COMPACT_ATOMS: atom_id res chain seq x y z
N MET A 1 40.31 19.68 -91.60
CA MET A 1 38.87 19.92 -91.32
C MET A 1 38.45 19.22 -90.03
N GLU A 2 38.74 17.93 -89.88
CA GLU A 2 38.36 17.13 -88.70
C GLU A 2 38.87 17.68 -87.36
N TYR A 3 40.12 18.16 -87.30
CA TYR A 3 40.69 18.73 -86.07
C TYR A 3 39.95 19.98 -85.58
N ARG A 4 39.46 20.84 -86.50
CA ARG A 4 38.68 22.04 -86.14
C ARG A 4 37.30 21.67 -85.60
N VAL A 5 36.65 20.69 -86.22
CA VAL A 5 35.35 20.18 -85.75
C VAL A 5 35.47 19.54 -84.37
N LEU A 6 36.58 18.83 -84.12
CA LEU A 6 36.86 18.24 -82.82
C LEU A 6 37.08 19.32 -81.74
N GLN A 7 37.79 20.40 -82.10
CA GLN A 7 38.06 21.53 -81.21
C GLN A 7 36.79 22.33 -80.90
N GLU A 8 35.93 22.59 -81.89
CA GLU A 8 34.63 23.22 -81.68
C GLU A 8 33.71 22.38 -80.77
N ARG A 9 33.72 21.05 -80.91
CA ARG A 9 33.00 20.15 -80.01
C ARG A 9 33.56 20.17 -78.59
N ALA A 10 34.89 20.18 -78.46
CA ALA A 10 35.54 20.28 -77.15
C ALA A 10 35.19 21.60 -76.46
N ASP A 11 35.18 22.71 -77.21
CA ASP A 11 34.83 24.03 -76.69
C ASP A 11 33.33 24.11 -76.31
N ALA A 12 32.44 23.50 -77.11
CA ALA A 12 31.02 23.40 -76.78
C ALA A 12 30.78 22.61 -75.47
N ILE A 13 31.41 21.43 -75.33
CA ILE A 13 31.32 20.62 -74.10
C ILE A 13 31.89 21.39 -72.91
N ARG A 14 32.99 22.13 -73.10
CA ARG A 14 33.60 22.93 -72.02
C ARG A 14 32.70 24.09 -71.59
N GLN A 15 31.97 24.71 -72.51
CA GLN A 15 30.96 25.72 -72.18
C GLN A 15 29.77 25.13 -71.41
N GLU A 16 29.33 23.93 -71.78
CA GLU A 16 28.24 23.22 -71.11
C GLU A 16 28.62 22.83 -69.67
N ILE A 17 29.84 22.30 -69.46
CA ILE A 17 30.37 22.02 -68.11
C ILE A 17 30.40 23.30 -67.26
N ASN A 18 30.96 24.38 -67.79
CA ASN A 18 31.01 25.67 -67.09
C ASN A 18 29.61 26.22 -66.75
N HIS A 19 28.61 25.98 -67.60
CA HIS A 19 27.24 26.37 -67.35
C HIS A 19 26.65 25.59 -66.16
N HIS A 20 26.84 24.27 -66.15
CA HIS A 20 26.36 23.41 -65.07
C HIS A 20 27.08 23.66 -63.74
N GLU A 21 28.39 23.94 -63.76
CA GLU A 21 29.15 24.30 -62.55
C GLU A 21 28.60 25.57 -61.91
N ARG A 22 28.32 26.61 -62.70
CA ARG A 22 27.70 27.86 -62.18
C ARG A 22 26.30 27.63 -61.65
N LEU A 23 25.51 26.75 -62.27
CA LEU A 23 24.18 26.40 -61.76
C LEU A 23 24.28 25.64 -60.43
N LEU A 24 25.25 24.74 -60.30
CA LEU A 24 25.52 24.01 -59.07
C LEU A 24 25.93 24.97 -57.96
N GLU A 25 26.87 25.88 -58.22
CA GLU A 25 27.31 26.90 -57.28
C GLU A 25 26.15 27.79 -56.81
N LYS A 26 25.28 28.21 -57.72
CA LYS A 26 24.05 28.97 -57.36
C LYS A 26 23.10 28.17 -56.48
N ARG A 27 22.94 26.87 -56.73
CA ARG A 27 22.06 26.00 -55.93
C ARG A 27 22.65 25.74 -54.55
N LEU A 28 23.95 25.48 -54.45
CA LEU A 28 24.66 25.26 -53.20
C LEU A 28 24.71 26.52 -52.33
N ASN A 29 24.88 27.70 -52.95
CA ASN A 29 24.85 28.99 -52.27
C ASN A 29 23.44 29.52 -52.01
N SER A 30 22.39 28.79 -52.42
CA SER A 30 21.01 29.21 -52.14
C SER A 30 20.67 29.03 -50.67
N GLU A 31 19.89 29.96 -50.14
CA GLU A 31 19.36 29.89 -48.77
C GLU A 31 18.55 28.61 -48.53
N PHE A 32 17.88 28.08 -49.56
CA PHE A 32 17.16 26.80 -49.48
C PHE A 32 18.08 25.61 -49.21
N HIS A 33 19.27 25.56 -49.82
CA HIS A 33 20.21 24.46 -49.55
C HIS A 33 20.76 24.54 -48.12
N ARG A 34 21.08 25.74 -47.64
CA ARG A 34 21.47 25.95 -46.23
C ARG A 34 20.37 25.52 -45.26
N GLN A 35 19.13 25.95 -45.50
CA GLN A 35 17.97 25.56 -44.70
C GLN A 35 17.73 24.06 -44.72
N TRP A 36 17.96 23.40 -45.87
CA TRP A 36 17.83 21.94 -45.98
C TRP A 36 18.90 21.21 -45.17
N VAL A 37 20.17 21.62 -45.28
CA VAL A 37 21.29 21.04 -44.49
C VAL A 37 21.08 21.27 -42.98
N GLU A 38 20.62 22.46 -42.60
CA GLU A 38 20.25 22.75 -41.20
C GLU A 38 19.04 21.93 -40.73
N GLY A 39 18.06 21.72 -41.61
CA GLY A 39 16.90 20.87 -41.38
C GLY A 39 17.28 19.41 -41.16
N GLU A 40 18.19 18.87 -41.98
CA GLU A 40 18.72 17.52 -41.84
C GLU A 40 19.48 17.34 -40.52
N LYS A 41 20.36 18.29 -40.19
CA LYS A 41 21.08 18.31 -38.91
C LYS A 41 20.14 18.40 -37.70
N ASN A 42 19.07 19.19 -37.81
CA ASN A 42 18.06 19.30 -36.76
C ASN A 42 17.24 18.01 -36.64
N ALA A 43 16.88 17.36 -37.75
CA ALA A 43 16.19 16.08 -37.75
C ALA A 43 17.05 14.98 -37.10
N GLU A 44 18.35 14.97 -37.37
CA GLU A 44 19.31 14.05 -36.76
C GLU A 44 19.40 14.29 -35.25
N ARG A 45 19.56 15.54 -34.81
CA ARG A 45 19.51 15.89 -33.37
C ARG A 45 18.19 15.50 -32.70
N ILE A 46 17.05 15.70 -33.36
CA ILE A 46 15.75 15.29 -32.84
C ILE A 46 15.70 13.77 -32.67
N ARG A 47 16.26 13.00 -33.62
CA ARG A 47 16.35 11.55 -33.53
C ARG A 47 17.22 11.11 -32.35
N GLU A 48 18.37 11.73 -32.16
CA GLU A 48 19.25 11.47 -31.01
C GLU A 48 18.56 11.80 -29.68
N LEU A 49 17.93 12.97 -29.58
CA LEU A 49 17.19 13.39 -28.39
C LEU A 49 16.03 12.44 -28.07
N LYS A 50 15.28 11.99 -29.08
CA LYS A 50 14.24 10.96 -28.90
C LYS A 50 14.83 9.65 -28.38
N GLY A 51 15.97 9.21 -28.92
CA GLY A 51 16.66 8.01 -28.44
C GLY A 51 17.14 8.14 -26.99
N SER A 52 17.63 9.32 -26.60
CA SER A 52 18.01 9.62 -25.22
C SER A 52 16.79 9.69 -24.30
N LEU A 53 15.68 10.27 -24.75
CA LEU A 53 14.43 10.34 -23.99
C LEU A 53 13.87 8.94 -23.68
N VAL A 54 13.88 8.03 -24.67
CA VAL A 54 13.45 6.64 -24.48
C VAL A 54 14.31 5.94 -23.42
N ARG A 55 15.64 6.08 -23.50
CA ARG A 55 16.56 5.53 -22.49
C ARG A 55 16.31 6.11 -21.10
N LEU A 56 16.07 7.42 -21.01
CA LEU A 56 15.81 8.08 -19.74
C LEU A 56 14.47 7.66 -19.13
N MET A 57 13.46 7.43 -19.98
CA MET A 57 12.15 6.90 -19.56
C MET A 57 12.28 5.47 -19.00
N GLU A 58 13.05 4.60 -19.65
CA GLU A 58 13.33 3.25 -19.19
C GLU A 58 14.09 3.23 -17.84
N LEU A 59 15.08 4.12 -17.70
CA LEU A 59 15.79 4.31 -16.43
C LEU A 59 14.87 4.89 -15.34
N SER A 60 13.99 5.84 -15.69
CA SER A 60 13.03 6.43 -14.74
C SER A 60 12.01 5.44 -14.22
N SER A 61 11.60 4.45 -15.04
CA SER A 61 10.69 3.39 -14.58
C SER A 61 11.30 2.56 -13.45
N ASN A 62 12.63 2.52 -13.35
CA ASN A 62 13.37 1.84 -12.29
C ASN A 62 13.93 2.83 -11.25
N ALA A 63 13.81 4.14 -11.48
CA ALA A 63 14.29 5.16 -10.56
C ALA A 63 13.52 5.07 -9.24
N GLY A 64 14.26 5.13 -8.13
CA GLY A 64 13.68 5.01 -6.80
C GLY A 64 13.36 3.57 -6.36
N LYS A 65 13.45 2.55 -7.22
CA LYS A 65 13.25 1.14 -6.81
C LYS A 65 14.28 0.70 -5.76
N ASN A 66 15.54 1.06 -5.96
CA ASN A 66 16.61 0.76 -5.00
C ASN A 66 16.48 1.60 -3.71
N THR A 67 16.06 2.85 -3.82
CA THR A 67 15.78 3.71 -2.67
C THR A 67 14.62 3.17 -1.84
N ALA A 68 13.51 2.78 -2.50
CA ALA A 68 12.34 2.20 -1.84
C ALA A 68 12.63 0.85 -1.17
N LEU A 69 13.56 0.05 -1.71
CA LEU A 69 14.01 -1.19 -1.06
C LEU A 69 14.76 -0.95 0.26
N ASN A 70 15.46 0.18 0.39
CA ASN A 70 16.26 0.51 1.55
C ASN A 70 15.48 1.31 2.60
N GLU A 71 14.59 2.21 2.17
CA GLU A 71 13.88 3.13 3.06
C GLU A 71 12.49 2.65 3.49
N VAL A 72 11.81 1.81 2.69
CA VAL A 72 10.43 1.40 2.96
C VAL A 72 10.37 -0.05 3.47
N PRO A 73 10.03 -0.28 4.75
CA PRO A 73 10.02 -1.62 5.34
C PRO A 73 9.09 -2.62 4.62
N ILE A 74 7.91 -2.16 4.17
CA ILE A 74 6.94 -3.02 3.46
C ILE A 74 7.51 -3.53 2.13
N THR A 75 8.25 -2.68 1.40
CA THR A 75 8.86 -3.02 0.12
C THR A 75 9.96 -4.06 0.32
N ARG A 76 10.76 -3.92 1.39
CA ARG A 76 11.78 -4.90 1.77
C ARG A 76 11.17 -6.26 2.13
N PHE A 77 10.06 -6.26 2.86
CA PHE A 77 9.33 -7.49 3.19
C PHE A 77 8.92 -8.25 1.92
N PHE A 78 8.23 -7.60 0.99
CA PHE A 78 7.84 -8.22 -0.28
C PHE A 78 9.04 -8.63 -1.14
N ALA A 79 10.16 -7.90 -1.06
CA ALA A 79 11.39 -8.25 -1.75
C ALA A 79 12.03 -9.54 -1.23
N VAL A 80 12.04 -9.73 0.09
CA VAL A 80 12.54 -10.97 0.73
C VAL A 80 11.65 -12.15 0.34
N LEU A 81 10.33 -12.00 0.40
CA LEU A 81 9.41 -13.05 -0.04
C LEU A 81 9.59 -13.36 -1.53
N GLY A 82 9.67 -12.35 -2.39
CA GLY A 82 9.93 -12.52 -3.82
C GLY A 82 11.21 -13.33 -4.08
N ARG A 83 12.29 -13.05 -3.34
CA ARG A 83 13.53 -13.82 -3.43
C ARG A 83 13.38 -15.28 -2.98
N ILE A 84 12.61 -15.55 -1.92
CA ILE A 84 12.38 -16.91 -1.42
C ILE A 84 11.57 -17.75 -2.40
N PHE A 85 10.51 -17.16 -2.98
CA PHE A 85 9.61 -17.88 -3.89
C PHE A 85 10.07 -17.83 -5.36
N GLY A 86 11.10 -17.06 -5.69
CA GLY A 86 11.57 -16.88 -7.07
C GLY A 86 10.60 -16.09 -7.95
N VAL A 87 9.77 -15.23 -7.34
CA VAL A 87 8.71 -14.48 -8.02
C VAL A 87 9.00 -12.98 -7.94
N SER A 88 8.52 -12.20 -8.92
CA SER A 88 8.67 -10.74 -8.92
C SER A 88 8.07 -10.11 -7.66
N ILE A 89 8.71 -9.05 -7.16
CA ILE A 89 8.28 -8.29 -5.98
C ILE A 89 6.86 -7.73 -6.18
N GLU A 90 6.55 -7.28 -7.41
CA GLU A 90 5.25 -6.74 -7.78
C GLU A 90 4.14 -7.79 -7.67
N THR A 91 4.40 -9.01 -8.12
CA THR A 91 3.44 -10.11 -8.02
C THR A 91 3.17 -10.46 -6.56
N VAL A 92 4.21 -10.64 -5.75
CA VAL A 92 4.05 -10.96 -4.32
C VAL A 92 3.30 -9.84 -3.59
N ARG A 93 3.61 -8.58 -3.90
CA ARG A 93 2.93 -7.41 -3.34
C ARG A 93 1.45 -7.38 -3.71
N ASN A 94 1.12 -7.61 -4.98
CA ASN A 94 -0.27 -7.61 -5.44
C ASN A 94 -1.09 -8.73 -4.79
N PHE A 95 -0.50 -9.93 -4.66
CA PHE A 95 -1.12 -11.02 -3.92
C PHE A 95 -1.30 -10.69 -2.44
N GLY A 96 -0.29 -10.11 -1.79
CA GLY A 96 -0.35 -9.71 -0.39
C GLY A 96 -1.45 -8.70 -0.11
N TYR A 97 -1.56 -7.66 -0.94
CA TYR A 97 -2.65 -6.68 -0.82
C TYR A 97 -4.01 -7.25 -1.17
N GLY A 98 -4.11 -8.13 -2.17
CA GLY A 98 -5.35 -8.82 -2.49
C GLY A 98 -5.86 -9.68 -1.34
N LEU A 99 -4.96 -10.42 -0.69
CA LEU A 99 -5.30 -11.23 0.48
C LEU A 99 -5.72 -10.37 1.67
N LEU A 100 -5.01 -9.27 1.93
CA LEU A 100 -5.37 -8.31 2.98
C LEU A 100 -6.74 -7.69 2.75
N ALA A 101 -7.05 -7.31 1.51
CA ALA A 101 -8.35 -6.76 1.15
C ALA A 101 -9.48 -7.78 1.39
N LEU A 102 -9.27 -9.04 1.00
CA LEU A 102 -10.24 -10.12 1.21
C LEU A 102 -10.45 -10.39 2.71
N LEU A 103 -9.37 -10.46 3.50
CA LEU A 103 -9.46 -10.62 4.95
C LEU A 103 -10.24 -9.47 5.59
N LEU A 104 -9.94 -8.23 5.18
CA LEU A 104 -10.65 -7.05 5.68
C LEU A 104 -12.14 -7.12 5.33
N GLU A 105 -12.49 -7.53 4.12
CA GLU A 105 -13.87 -7.71 3.69
C GLU A 105 -14.59 -8.80 4.50
N VAL A 106 -13.97 -9.95 4.72
CA VAL A 106 -14.56 -11.04 5.51
C VAL A 106 -14.74 -10.64 6.97
N ILE A 107 -13.75 -9.97 7.58
CA ILE A 107 -13.83 -9.51 8.97
C ILE A 107 -14.92 -8.44 9.11
N THR A 108 -15.01 -7.51 8.16
CA THR A 108 -16.06 -6.46 8.19
C THR A 108 -17.45 -7.05 7.99
N LEU A 109 -17.64 -7.96 7.04
CA LEU A 109 -18.89 -8.70 6.88
C LEU A 109 -19.24 -9.52 8.13
N GLY A 110 -18.25 -10.16 8.75
CA GLY A 110 -18.42 -10.89 10.01
C GLY A 110 -18.85 -9.98 11.16
N ALA A 111 -18.22 -8.82 11.31
CA ALA A 111 -18.57 -7.83 12.31
C ALA A 111 -19.97 -7.25 12.08
N ILE A 112 -20.33 -6.94 10.83
CA ILE A 112 -21.68 -6.48 10.46
C ILE A 112 -22.72 -7.58 10.73
N SER A 113 -22.43 -8.83 10.38
CA SER A 113 -23.30 -9.97 10.61
C SER A 113 -23.57 -10.18 12.10
N LEU A 114 -22.52 -10.14 12.93
CA LEU A 114 -22.63 -10.25 14.38
C LEU A 114 -23.38 -9.06 15.00
N ALA A 115 -23.08 -7.83 14.57
CA ALA A 115 -23.80 -6.66 15.04
C ALA A 115 -25.30 -6.71 14.67
N ASN A 116 -25.62 -7.20 13.46
CA ASN A 116 -26.99 -7.41 13.04
C ASN A 116 -27.68 -8.54 13.81
N SER A 117 -26.99 -9.65 14.10
CA SER A 117 -27.58 -10.74 14.89
C SER A 117 -27.88 -10.26 16.31
N MET A 118 -26.95 -9.55 16.96
CA MET A 118 -27.17 -8.96 18.28
C MET A 118 -28.30 -7.93 18.29
N ARG A 119 -28.38 -7.07 17.26
CA ARG A 119 -29.48 -6.10 17.13
C ARG A 119 -30.83 -6.81 16.89
N ARG A 120 -30.84 -7.90 16.14
CA ARG A 120 -32.05 -8.67 15.85
C ARG A 120 -32.49 -9.49 17.07
N GLU A 121 -31.55 -10.05 17.84
CA GLU A 121 -31.81 -10.65 19.14
C GLU A 121 -32.35 -9.62 20.13
N ALA A 122 -31.79 -8.41 20.19
CA ALA A 122 -32.33 -7.33 21.02
C ALA A 122 -33.76 -6.93 20.58
N LEU A 123 -34.02 -6.78 19.28
CA LEU A 123 -35.36 -6.46 18.75
C LEU A 123 -36.37 -7.62 18.91
N CYS A 124 -35.93 -8.87 18.80
CA CYS A 124 -36.76 -10.04 19.04
C CYS A 124 -37.00 -10.26 20.53
N SER A 125 -36.04 -9.94 21.39
CA SER A 125 -36.22 -9.88 22.85
C SER A 125 -37.21 -8.79 23.22
N ASP A 126 -37.15 -7.59 22.61
CA ASP A 126 -38.12 -6.51 22.83
C ASP A 126 -39.54 -6.86 22.32
N LYS A 127 -39.67 -7.60 21.22
CA LYS A 127 -40.98 -8.07 20.73
C LYS A 127 -41.52 -9.26 21.52
N ALA A 128 -40.67 -10.19 21.95
CA ALA A 128 -41.07 -11.34 22.76
C ALA A 128 -41.43 -10.94 24.20
N THR A 129 -40.84 -9.84 24.73
CA THR A 129 -41.20 -9.28 26.03
C THR A 129 -42.48 -8.44 26.02
N ALA A 130 -42.94 -7.98 24.86
CA ALA A 130 -44.24 -7.31 24.72
C ALA A 130 -45.44 -8.28 24.71
N ASP A 131 -45.26 -9.49 24.16
CA ASP A 131 -46.34 -10.49 24.02
C ASP A 131 -46.29 -11.62 25.06
N ALA A 132 -45.28 -11.70 25.92
CA ALA A 132 -45.20 -12.74 26.94
C ALA A 132 -44.69 -12.18 28.28
N ILE A 133 -45.60 -12.10 29.23
CA ILE A 133 -45.31 -12.05 30.66
C ILE A 133 -44.42 -13.27 31.00
N LYS A 134 -43.12 -13.01 31.27
CA LYS A 134 -42.04 -13.74 32.00
C LYS A 134 -42.13 -15.27 32.24
N PRO A 135 -41.00 -16.03 32.27
CA PRO A 135 -39.73 -15.63 32.91
C PRO A 135 -38.40 -15.93 32.16
N GLU A 136 -37.41 -15.06 32.44
CA GLU A 136 -35.96 -15.33 32.65
C GLU A 136 -35.08 -15.92 31.53
N ALA A 137 -34.51 -15.05 30.67
CA ALA A 137 -33.10 -15.07 30.26
C ALA A 137 -32.75 -13.85 29.36
N SER A 138 -31.55 -13.27 29.56
CA SER A 138 -30.77 -12.43 28.62
C SER A 138 -30.79 -10.88 28.68
N VAL A 139 -31.46 -10.23 29.63
CA VAL A 139 -31.16 -8.80 29.94
C VAL A 139 -29.91 -8.64 30.81
N ASP A 140 -29.49 -9.71 31.50
CA ASP A 140 -28.39 -9.70 32.46
C ASP A 140 -27.00 -9.72 31.79
N ASP A 141 -26.86 -10.33 30.61
CA ASP A 141 -25.55 -10.50 29.95
C ASP A 141 -24.92 -9.18 29.50
N SER A 142 -25.71 -8.19 29.07
CA SER A 142 -25.17 -6.89 28.64
C SER A 142 -24.68 -6.07 29.83
N VAL A 143 -25.45 -6.06 30.92
CA VAL A 143 -25.12 -5.36 32.17
C VAL A 143 -23.93 -6.03 32.86
N GLN A 144 -23.88 -7.36 32.90
CA GLN A 144 -22.72 -8.09 33.42
C GLN A 144 -21.47 -7.85 32.59
N ARG A 145 -21.56 -7.81 31.25
CA ARG A 145 -20.42 -7.49 30.37
C ARG A 145 -19.88 -6.09 30.63
N GLU A 146 -20.75 -5.10 30.80
CA GLU A 146 -20.34 -3.73 31.13
C GLU A 146 -19.61 -3.68 32.48
N LYS A 147 -20.14 -4.36 33.51
CA LYS A 147 -19.50 -4.48 34.83
C LYS A 147 -18.13 -5.17 34.75
N ILE A 148 -17.98 -6.21 33.93
CA ILE A 148 -16.71 -6.90 33.68
C ILE A 148 -15.68 -5.97 33.01
N VAL A 149 -16.11 -5.20 32.01
CA VAL A 149 -15.24 -4.23 31.33
C VAL A 149 -14.79 -3.13 32.28
N ASN A 150 -15.70 -2.60 33.11
CA ASN A 150 -15.39 -1.58 34.10
C ASN A 150 -14.38 -2.11 35.14
N LEU A 151 -14.62 -3.31 35.69
CA LEU A 151 -13.68 -3.95 36.61
C LEU A 151 -12.29 -4.14 35.97
N SER A 152 -12.25 -4.60 34.73
CA SER A 152 -10.99 -4.82 34.01
C SER A 152 -10.21 -3.52 33.82
N ASN A 153 -10.89 -2.44 33.41
CA ASN A 153 -10.28 -1.12 33.24
C ASN A 153 -9.77 -0.54 34.56
N ASP A 154 -10.52 -0.69 35.65
CA ASP A 154 -10.15 -0.14 36.95
C ASP A 154 -8.95 -0.88 37.56
N ILE A 155 -8.82 -2.19 37.29
CA ILE A 155 -7.62 -2.96 37.65
C ILE A 155 -6.41 -2.49 36.83
N ILE A 156 -6.54 -2.40 35.49
CA ILE A 156 -5.43 -1.99 34.62
C ILE A 156 -4.94 -0.57 34.96
N ARG A 157 -5.85 0.33 35.32
CA ARG A 157 -5.53 1.70 35.76
C ARG A 157 -4.97 1.79 37.18
N GLY A 158 -4.88 0.67 37.90
CA GLY A 158 -4.40 0.61 39.27
C GLY A 158 -5.34 1.21 40.32
N GLN A 159 -6.59 1.50 39.94
CA GLN A 159 -7.60 2.04 40.87
C GLN A 159 -8.05 0.98 41.87
N ILE A 160 -8.02 -0.30 41.47
CA ILE A 160 -8.36 -1.43 42.32
C ILE A 160 -7.29 -2.50 42.24
N GLN A 161 -6.90 -3.01 43.41
CA GLN A 161 -5.97 -4.13 43.48
C GLN A 161 -6.65 -5.42 43.01
N PRO A 162 -5.97 -6.27 42.22
CA PRO A 162 -6.50 -7.52 41.68
C PRO A 162 -6.61 -8.63 42.76
N VAL A 163 -7.32 -8.32 43.84
CA VAL A 163 -7.55 -9.15 45.02
C VAL A 163 -9.04 -9.28 45.22
N ILE A 164 -9.54 -10.51 45.22
CA ILE A 164 -10.99 -10.84 45.28
C ILE A 164 -11.70 -10.10 46.43
N ARG A 165 -11.09 -10.04 47.61
CA ARG A 165 -11.68 -9.35 48.78
C ARG A 165 -11.86 -7.84 48.55
N LYS A 166 -10.91 -7.19 47.86
CA LYS A 166 -10.95 -5.76 47.55
C LYS A 166 -11.96 -5.47 46.46
N ILE A 167 -12.01 -6.32 45.43
CA ILE A 167 -12.99 -6.23 44.33
C ILE A 167 -14.41 -6.37 44.87
N LYS A 168 -14.66 -7.35 45.75
CA LYS A 168 -15.98 -7.54 46.38
C LYS A 168 -16.39 -6.34 47.25
N ALA A 169 -15.44 -5.73 47.95
CA ALA A 169 -15.70 -4.55 48.78
C ALA A 169 -16.07 -3.31 47.94
N ALA A 170 -15.64 -3.26 46.67
CA ALA A 170 -15.93 -2.18 45.75
C ALA A 170 -17.28 -2.33 45.01
N GLN A 171 -18.09 -3.33 45.37
CA GLN A 171 -19.51 -3.45 44.98
C GLN A 171 -19.78 -3.44 43.46
N TYR A 172 -18.94 -4.10 42.65
CA TYR A 172 -19.19 -4.27 41.21
C TYR A 172 -20.40 -5.16 40.86
N GLU A 173 -21.09 -5.72 41.86
CA GLU A 173 -22.23 -6.64 41.67
C GLU A 173 -21.90 -7.79 40.70
N LEU A 174 -20.67 -8.30 40.79
CA LEU A 174 -20.19 -9.44 40.02
C LEU A 174 -20.06 -10.67 40.91
N ASP A 175 -20.46 -11.81 40.38
CA ASP A 175 -20.28 -13.10 41.05
C ASP A 175 -18.81 -13.47 41.21
N MET A 176 -18.53 -14.30 42.21
CA MET A 176 -17.17 -14.72 42.53
C MET A 176 -16.47 -15.43 41.37
N ASP A 177 -17.23 -16.19 40.57
CA ASP A 177 -16.70 -16.89 39.41
C ASP A 177 -16.40 -15.93 38.26
N ALA A 178 -17.25 -14.91 38.04
CA ALA A 178 -16.99 -13.85 37.07
C ALA A 178 -15.71 -13.07 37.43
N ILE A 179 -15.52 -12.73 38.72
CA ILE A 179 -14.29 -12.06 39.20
C ILE A 179 -13.06 -12.94 38.95
N ARG A 180 -13.15 -14.26 39.21
CA ARG A 180 -12.04 -15.19 38.94
C ARG A 180 -11.71 -15.29 37.46
N GLN A 181 -12.73 -15.31 36.58
CA GLN A 181 -12.53 -15.33 35.14
C GLN A 181 -11.83 -14.05 34.66
N VAL A 182 -12.26 -12.88 35.14
CA VAL A 182 -11.61 -11.60 34.81
C VAL A 182 -10.14 -11.61 35.21
N LEU A 183 -9.82 -12.01 36.45
CA LEU A 183 -8.43 -12.10 36.91
C LEU A 183 -7.61 -13.11 36.11
N MET A 184 -8.19 -14.27 35.76
CA MET A 184 -7.53 -15.27 34.92
C MET A 184 -7.23 -14.71 33.52
N HIS A 185 -8.19 -14.02 32.89
CA HIS A 185 -8.01 -13.44 31.56
C HIS A 185 -6.95 -12.32 31.58
N LEU A 186 -6.95 -11.46 32.60
CA LEU A 186 -5.94 -10.43 32.77
C LEU A 186 -4.54 -11.02 32.98
N TYR A 187 -4.43 -12.13 33.71
CA TYR A 187 -3.17 -12.86 33.88
C TYR A 187 -2.69 -13.50 32.58
N LEU A 188 -3.56 -14.17 31.84
CA LEU A 188 -3.24 -14.75 30.53
C LEU A 188 -2.83 -13.68 29.51
N ALA A 189 -3.39 -12.47 29.62
CA ALA A 189 -3.01 -11.31 28.82
C ALA A 189 -1.70 -10.65 29.25
N GLY A 190 -1.09 -11.09 30.36
CA GLY A 190 0.16 -10.51 30.89
C GLY A 190 -0.01 -9.11 31.51
N LEU A 191 -1.24 -8.72 31.86
CA LEU A 191 -1.54 -7.41 32.45
C LEU A 191 -1.43 -7.39 33.98
N ILE A 192 -1.44 -8.56 34.61
CA ILE A 192 -1.26 -8.76 36.06
C ILE A 192 -0.38 -9.99 36.30
N ASP A 193 0.37 -9.98 37.40
CA ASP A 193 1.24 -11.07 37.81
C ASP A 193 0.60 -11.93 38.90
N LYS A 194 1.07 -13.18 39.02
CA LYS A 194 0.76 -14.00 40.20
C LYS A 194 1.50 -13.48 41.42
N ASP A 195 0.80 -13.50 42.54
CA ASP A 195 1.29 -13.14 43.86
C ASP A 195 1.13 -14.33 44.83
N ALA A 196 1.56 -14.17 46.08
CA ALA A 196 1.58 -15.25 47.07
C ALA A 196 0.18 -15.82 47.37
N ARG A 197 0.06 -17.16 47.37
CA ARG A 197 -1.18 -17.90 47.72
C ARG A 197 -2.37 -17.62 46.78
N ASN A 198 -2.19 -17.86 45.48
CA ASN A 198 -3.23 -17.72 44.44
C ASN A 198 -3.88 -16.32 44.36
N SER A 199 -3.15 -15.28 44.76
CA SER A 199 -3.52 -13.89 44.50
C SER A 199 -2.87 -13.39 43.21
N TYR A 200 -3.32 -12.23 42.75
CA TYR A 200 -2.70 -11.50 41.67
C TYR A 200 -2.23 -10.13 42.18
N LYS A 201 -1.22 -9.57 41.52
CA LYS A 201 -0.71 -8.21 41.75
C LYS A 201 -0.53 -7.48 40.42
N LEU A 202 -0.55 -6.16 40.48
CA LEU A 202 -0.20 -5.35 39.30
C LEU A 202 1.31 -5.50 39.02
N PRO A 203 1.72 -5.48 37.74
CA PRO A 203 3.13 -5.51 37.39
C PRO A 203 3.80 -4.31 38.04
N SER A 204 4.86 -4.55 38.79
CA SER A 204 5.67 -3.46 39.34
C SER A 204 6.29 -2.72 38.16
N ALA A 205 6.00 -1.42 38.03
CA ALA A 205 6.71 -0.56 37.10
C ALA A 205 8.18 -0.50 37.55
N GLU A 206 9.02 -1.29 36.90
CA GLU A 206 10.46 -1.03 36.81
C GLU A 206 10.73 0.05 35.76
#